data_AF-A0A0G1C999-F1
#
_entry.id   AF-A0A0G1C999-F1
#
_cell.length_a   1.000
_cell.length_b   1.000
_cell.length_c   1.000
_cell.angle_alpha   90.00
_cell.angle_beta   90.00
_cell.angle_gamma   90.00
#
_symmetry.space_group_name_H-M   'P 1'
#
loop_
_entity.id
_entity.type
_entity.pdbx_description
1 polymer ?
#
loop_
_entity_poly.entity_id
_entity_poly.type
_entity_poly.pdbx_seq_one_letter_code
_entity_poly.pdbx_strand_id
1 'polypeptide(L)'
;SPSLIKSKIRYESGFCGPDLYKIKTNPKISETGEIKFQMQERDPEESFIDHLKVFRVTHEKNREILVDNKYEKFYSLEKNKIEKAILPEQISINGKKAEPEKIFGKSFLEESNGIRLRYRQNVLLSFKGVKSGKNNHLILKVQERGWSPVAKTLFTVFPATRFLAFAFAGFVLSWFFGTAASILPFIILQDGNKSINLFYKNRNSFKFFGSVHPRMKESVELVSIPEQAISADGRVDLNLEWTRTHHLVSIGIIDFVEDKSRNYEIEELKLIKAIHNGNGKNHASLLGSRDLNYLHTVQGDTVDLVFRSQTNNDKNDKRYTYLFSASGFYTDLRPQYQISFKNLFWLLKEEIKA
;
A
#
# COMPACT_ATOMS: atom_id res chain seq x y z
N SER A 1 26.69 -0.30 -1.30
CA SER A 1 26.23 0.79 -0.43
C SER A 1 26.05 0.24 0.99
N PRO A 2 26.39 0.99 2.05
CA PRO A 2 26.05 0.61 3.43
C PRO A 2 24.56 0.32 3.64
N SER A 3 23.66 1.05 2.95
CA SER A 3 22.21 0.79 2.98
C SER A 3 21.86 -0.60 2.46
N LEU A 4 22.44 -0.98 1.31
CA LEU A 4 22.28 -2.30 0.69
C LEU A 4 22.68 -3.45 1.62
N ILE A 5 23.88 -3.37 2.22
CA ILE A 5 24.36 -4.43 3.12
C ILE A 5 23.43 -4.55 4.34
N LYS A 6 23.03 -3.42 4.92
CA LYS A 6 22.15 -3.39 6.09
C LYS A 6 20.76 -3.97 5.78
N SER A 7 20.12 -3.55 4.68
CA SER A 7 18.80 -4.06 4.28
C SER A 7 18.85 -5.55 3.95
N LYS A 8 19.89 -5.99 3.24
CA LYS A 8 20.10 -7.40 2.90
C LYS A 8 20.24 -8.27 4.16
N ILE A 9 21.14 -7.91 5.08
CA ILE A 9 21.33 -8.65 6.34
C ILE A 9 20.02 -8.72 7.13
N ARG A 10 19.28 -7.60 7.20
CA ARG A 10 18.00 -7.55 7.92
C ARG A 10 16.97 -8.51 7.31
N TYR A 11 16.88 -8.55 5.98
CA TYR A 11 15.98 -9.47 5.27
C TYR A 11 16.40 -10.93 5.43
N GLU A 12 17.67 -11.26 5.17
CA GLU A 12 18.19 -12.63 5.26
C GLU A 12 18.17 -13.18 6.69
N SER A 13 18.20 -12.31 7.70
CA SER A 13 18.03 -12.67 9.11
C SER A 13 16.56 -12.79 9.55
N GLY A 14 15.59 -12.61 8.64
CA GLY A 14 14.16 -12.79 8.91
C GLY A 14 13.47 -11.60 9.58
N PHE A 15 14.11 -10.43 9.68
CA PHE A 15 13.48 -9.24 10.26
C PHE A 15 12.54 -8.50 9.29
N CYS A 16 12.51 -8.90 8.02
CA CYS A 16 11.60 -8.38 7.00
C CYS A 16 10.84 -9.57 6.39
N GLY A 17 9.52 -9.58 6.55
CA GLY A 17 8.63 -10.56 5.93
C GLY A 17 8.24 -10.19 4.51
N PRO A 18 7.53 -11.08 3.80
CA PRO A 18 6.93 -10.73 2.52
C PRO A 18 5.84 -9.67 2.67
N ASP A 19 5.67 -8.82 1.67
CA ASP A 19 4.49 -7.99 1.55
C ASP A 19 3.38 -8.75 0.80
N LEU A 20 2.19 -8.78 1.38
CA LEU A 20 0.97 -9.37 0.81
C LEU A 20 0.03 -8.26 0.34
N TYR A 21 -0.46 -8.36 -0.89
CA TYR A 21 -1.34 -7.38 -1.51
C TYR A 21 -2.60 -8.05 -2.02
N LYS A 22 -3.74 -7.41 -1.83
CA LYS A 22 -4.99 -7.81 -2.49
C LYS A 22 -5.09 -7.17 -3.87
N ILE A 23 -5.30 -8.00 -4.89
CA ILE A 23 -5.56 -7.52 -6.24
C ILE A 23 -7.02 -7.08 -6.30
N LYS A 24 -7.26 -5.79 -6.55
CA LYS A 24 -8.61 -5.20 -6.56
C LYS A 24 -9.49 -5.70 -7.69
N THR A 25 -8.89 -5.81 -8.88
CA THR A 25 -9.61 -6.22 -10.08
C THR A 25 -9.31 -7.69 -10.32
N ASN A 26 -10.35 -8.51 -10.37
CA ASN A 26 -10.18 -9.90 -10.74
C ASN A 26 -9.54 -9.98 -12.12
N PRO A 27 -8.40 -10.65 -12.26
CA PRO A 27 -7.70 -10.72 -13.52
C PRO A 27 -8.48 -11.59 -14.50
N LYS A 28 -8.33 -11.30 -15.78
CA LYS A 28 -8.86 -12.17 -16.84
C LYS A 28 -8.00 -13.44 -16.89
N ILE A 29 -8.66 -14.59 -16.96
CA ILE A 29 -8.02 -15.90 -17.11
C ILE A 29 -8.12 -16.29 -18.58
N SER A 30 -7.03 -16.73 -19.19
CA SER A 30 -7.05 -17.28 -20.55
C SER A 30 -7.75 -18.63 -20.59
N GLU A 31 -8.08 -19.10 -21.79
CA GLU A 31 -8.59 -20.47 -22.02
C GLU A 31 -7.63 -21.54 -21.49
N THR A 32 -6.33 -21.25 -21.48
CA THR A 32 -5.26 -22.12 -20.95
C THR A 32 -5.06 -22.00 -19.43
N GLY A 33 -5.91 -21.28 -18.72
CA GLY A 33 -5.83 -21.09 -17.27
C GLY A 33 -4.72 -20.14 -16.82
N GLU A 34 -4.18 -19.32 -17.74
CA GLU A 34 -3.11 -18.38 -17.45
C GLU A 34 -3.64 -17.02 -17.03
N ILE A 35 -2.92 -16.41 -16.10
CA ILE A 35 -3.17 -15.09 -15.57
C ILE A 35 -1.92 -14.26 -15.78
N LYS A 36 -2.08 -13.07 -16.38
CA LYS A 36 -0.97 -12.18 -16.73
C LYS A 36 -1.02 -10.93 -15.87
N PHE A 37 0.13 -10.58 -15.30
CA PHE A 37 0.33 -9.33 -14.56
C PHE A 37 1.56 -8.62 -15.10
N GLN A 38 1.62 -7.32 -14.89
CA GLN A 38 2.85 -6.55 -15.04
C GLN A 38 3.14 -5.87 -13.70
N MET A 39 4.34 -6.09 -13.19
CA MET A 39 4.88 -5.36 -12.06
C MET A 39 5.72 -4.19 -12.58
N GLN A 40 5.69 -3.06 -11.89
CA GLN A 40 6.47 -1.88 -12.22
C GLN A 40 7.08 -1.30 -10.95
N GLU A 41 8.38 -1.06 -10.98
CA GLU A 41 9.04 -0.27 -9.94
C GLU A 41 8.74 1.21 -10.17
N ARG A 42 8.08 1.85 -9.21
CA ARG A 42 7.59 3.23 -9.35
C ARG A 42 8.33 4.19 -8.45
N ASP A 43 8.79 3.71 -7.31
CA ASP A 43 9.41 4.55 -6.32
C ASP A 43 10.89 4.76 -6.67
N PRO A 44 11.49 5.88 -6.27
CA PRO A 44 12.91 6.17 -6.51
C PRO A 44 13.78 5.35 -5.56
N GLU A 45 13.66 4.02 -5.64
CA GLU A 45 14.37 3.04 -4.85
C GLU A 45 14.86 1.87 -5.71
N GLU A 46 15.68 1.02 -5.13
CA GLU A 46 16.07 -0.27 -5.71
C GLU A 46 15.37 -1.39 -4.95
N SER A 47 14.72 -2.26 -5.68
CA SER A 47 14.06 -3.45 -5.15
C SER A 47 14.87 -4.71 -5.52
N PHE A 48 15.06 -5.57 -4.53
CA PHE A 48 15.76 -6.85 -4.65
C PHE A 48 14.79 -7.95 -4.27
N ILE A 49 14.10 -8.51 -5.27
CA ILE A 49 13.01 -9.47 -5.11
C ILE A 49 13.56 -10.86 -5.31
N ASP A 50 13.46 -11.73 -4.30
CA ASP A 50 13.92 -13.12 -4.40
C ASP A 50 12.78 -14.11 -4.64
N HIS A 51 11.53 -13.69 -4.45
CA HIS A 51 10.42 -14.61 -4.49
C HIS A 51 9.06 -13.92 -4.67
N LEU A 52 8.23 -14.48 -5.55
CA LEU A 52 6.88 -13.99 -5.85
C LEU A 52 5.86 -15.13 -5.79
N LYS A 53 4.70 -14.85 -5.17
CA LYS A 53 3.56 -15.77 -5.15
C LYS A 53 2.27 -15.06 -5.52
N VAL A 54 1.38 -15.79 -6.18
CA VAL A 54 -0.02 -15.39 -6.31
C VAL A 54 -0.89 -16.47 -5.70
N PHE A 55 -1.77 -16.09 -4.80
CA PHE A 55 -2.78 -16.95 -4.20
C PHE A 55 -4.14 -16.64 -4.80
N ARG A 56 -4.87 -17.68 -5.20
CA ARG A 56 -6.32 -17.61 -5.44
C ARG A 56 -7.03 -18.07 -4.17
N VAL A 57 -7.71 -17.15 -3.50
CA VAL A 57 -8.52 -17.42 -2.32
C VAL A 57 -9.97 -17.55 -2.76
N THR A 58 -10.52 -18.74 -2.61
CA THR A 58 -11.91 -19.06 -2.94
C THR A 58 -12.76 -19.00 -1.68
N HIS A 59 -13.78 -18.14 -1.64
CA HIS A 59 -14.59 -17.90 -0.45
C HIS A 59 -16.06 -17.62 -0.79
N GLU A 60 -16.92 -17.59 0.22
CA GLU A 60 -18.36 -17.29 0.04
C GLU A 60 -18.61 -15.83 -0.36
N LYS A 61 -19.72 -15.56 -1.06
CA LYS A 61 -20.08 -14.23 -1.58
C LYS A 61 -20.39 -13.19 -0.48
N ASN A 62 -20.88 -13.65 0.67
CA ASN A 62 -21.15 -12.83 1.85
C ASN A 62 -19.88 -12.49 2.65
N ARG A 63 -18.70 -12.96 2.23
CA ARG A 63 -17.41 -12.68 2.87
C ARG A 63 -16.52 -11.79 2.01
N GLU A 64 -15.59 -11.12 2.68
CA GLU A 64 -14.56 -10.27 2.09
C GLU A 64 -13.19 -10.68 2.64
N ILE A 65 -12.20 -10.76 1.75
CA ILE A 65 -10.80 -10.97 2.13
C ILE A 65 -10.16 -9.61 2.40
N LEU A 66 -9.62 -9.40 3.60
CA LEU A 66 -8.89 -8.19 3.99
C LEU A 66 -7.47 -8.55 4.42
N VAL A 67 -6.49 -7.73 4.06
CA VAL A 67 -5.09 -7.88 4.46
C VAL A 67 -4.82 -7.02 5.69
N ASP A 68 -3.96 -7.47 6.58
CA ASP A 68 -3.56 -6.70 7.76
C ASP A 68 -2.59 -5.55 7.42
N ASN A 69 -2.47 -4.59 8.32
CA ASN A 69 -1.63 -3.41 8.11
C ASN A 69 -0.11 -3.70 8.08
N LYS A 70 0.28 -4.93 8.43
CA LYS A 70 1.64 -5.43 8.31
C LYS A 70 1.89 -6.11 6.97
N TYR A 71 0.83 -6.34 6.19
CA TYR A 71 0.90 -7.05 4.91
C TYR A 71 1.45 -8.48 5.06
N GLU A 72 1.28 -9.10 6.22
CA GLU A 72 1.80 -10.45 6.51
C GLU A 72 0.67 -11.50 6.45
N LYS A 73 -0.56 -11.08 6.75
CA LYS A 73 -1.71 -11.97 6.91
C LYS A 73 -2.95 -11.42 6.25
N PHE A 74 -3.88 -12.30 5.95
CA PHE A 74 -5.22 -11.91 5.52
C PHE A 74 -6.28 -12.60 6.38
N TYR A 75 -7.46 -11.99 6.42
CA TYR A 75 -8.64 -12.48 7.12
C TYR A 75 -9.81 -12.59 6.15
N SER A 76 -10.63 -13.63 6.32
CA SER A 76 -11.91 -13.80 5.62
C SER A 76 -13.03 -13.41 6.56
N LEU A 77 -13.69 -12.28 6.31
CA LEU A 77 -14.67 -11.68 7.23
C LEU A 77 -16.04 -11.59 6.58
N GLU A 78 -17.10 -11.86 7.33
CA GLU A 78 -18.46 -11.63 6.88
C GLU A 78 -18.71 -10.13 6.66
N LYS A 79 -19.36 -9.77 5.55
CA LYS A 79 -19.70 -8.38 5.22
C LYS A 79 -20.58 -7.74 6.29
N ASN A 80 -21.54 -8.48 6.84
CA ASN A 80 -22.41 -8.03 7.94
C ASN A 80 -21.61 -7.69 9.21
N LYS A 81 -20.48 -8.35 9.46
CA LYS A 81 -19.59 -8.00 10.58
C LYS A 81 -18.84 -6.69 10.33
N ILE A 82 -18.41 -6.48 9.08
CA ILE A 82 -17.78 -5.22 8.66
C ILE A 82 -18.79 -4.07 8.74
N GLU A 83 -20.01 -4.28 8.24
CA GLU A 83 -21.09 -3.29 8.27
C GLU A 83 -21.44 -2.85 9.68
N LYS A 84 -21.50 -3.81 10.62
CA LYS A 84 -21.78 -3.61 12.04
C LYS A 84 -20.54 -3.27 12.89
N ALA A 85 -19.47 -2.78 12.26
CA ALA A 85 -18.32 -2.30 13.02
C ALA A 85 -18.75 -1.24 14.04
N ILE A 86 -18.15 -1.29 15.23
CA ILE A 86 -18.37 -0.30 16.29
C ILE A 86 -17.75 1.02 15.81
N LEU A 87 -18.60 1.98 15.47
CA LEU A 87 -18.19 3.32 15.07
C LEU A 87 -17.78 4.16 16.29
N PRO A 88 -16.95 5.20 16.11
CA PRO A 88 -16.56 6.07 17.22
C PRO A 88 -17.79 6.83 17.75
N GLU A 89 -17.96 6.83 19.07
CA GLU A 89 -18.98 7.62 19.78
C GLU A 89 -18.59 9.10 19.82
N GLN A 90 -17.29 9.39 19.87
CA GLN A 90 -16.78 10.76 19.90
C GLN A 90 -15.57 10.90 18.98
N ILE A 91 -15.46 12.07 18.36
CA ILE A 91 -14.32 12.47 17.56
C ILE A 91 -13.90 13.90 17.93
N SER A 92 -12.60 14.13 18.03
CA SER A 92 -12.02 15.46 18.13
C SER A 92 -10.86 15.59 17.14
N ILE A 93 -10.93 16.61 16.28
CA ILE A 93 -9.93 16.88 15.25
C ILE A 93 -9.15 18.12 15.66
N ASN A 94 -7.85 17.95 15.93
CA ASN A 94 -6.98 19.00 16.45
C ASN A 94 -7.59 19.73 17.67
N GLY A 95 -8.20 18.96 18.58
CA GLY A 95 -8.84 19.47 19.80
C GLY A 95 -10.28 19.99 19.63
N LYS A 96 -10.80 20.10 18.40
CA LYS A 96 -12.19 20.51 18.15
C LYS A 96 -13.10 19.30 18.03
N LYS A 97 -14.14 19.24 18.89
CA LYS A 97 -15.18 18.21 18.81
C LYS A 97 -15.89 18.27 17.46
N ALA A 98 -16.19 17.10 16.90
CA ALA A 98 -17.04 16.96 15.74
C ALA A 98 -18.02 15.80 15.95
N GLU A 99 -19.02 15.68 15.08
CA GLU A 99 -20.01 14.61 15.13
C GLU A 99 -19.55 13.44 14.23
N PRO A 100 -19.30 12.24 14.81
CA PRO A 100 -18.82 11.09 14.03
C PRO A 100 -19.72 10.73 12.85
N GLU A 101 -21.04 10.73 13.04
CA GLU A 101 -22.02 10.33 12.01
C GLU A 101 -21.97 11.25 10.79
N LYS A 102 -21.73 12.56 10.97
CA LYS A 102 -21.59 13.52 9.87
C LYS A 102 -20.32 13.29 9.05
N ILE A 103 -19.32 12.63 9.63
CA ILE A 103 -18.01 12.39 9.00
C ILE A 103 -17.96 11.00 8.37
N PHE A 104 -18.35 9.96 9.11
CA PHE A 104 -18.18 8.56 8.72
C PHE A 104 -19.47 7.85 8.32
N GLY A 105 -20.64 8.49 8.46
CA GLY A 105 -21.94 7.84 8.27
C GLY A 105 -22.40 7.05 9.50
N LYS A 106 -23.50 6.31 9.35
CA LYS A 106 -24.11 5.48 10.40
C LYS A 106 -23.68 4.02 10.35
N SER A 107 -23.09 3.58 9.24
CA SER A 107 -22.46 2.27 9.12
C SER A 107 -21.09 2.37 8.45
N PHE A 108 -20.20 1.41 8.70
CA PHE A 108 -18.85 1.45 8.14
C PHE A 108 -18.81 1.36 6.61
N LEU A 109 -19.80 0.67 6.01
CA LEU A 109 -19.90 0.48 4.56
C LEU A 109 -20.66 1.62 3.85
N GLU A 110 -21.32 2.49 4.59
CA GLU A 110 -22.03 3.65 4.04
C GLU A 110 -21.04 4.58 3.33
N GLU A 111 -21.47 5.14 2.19
CA GLU A 111 -20.69 6.17 1.53
C GLU A 111 -20.68 7.44 2.39
N SER A 112 -19.49 7.95 2.67
CA SER A 112 -19.30 9.15 3.47
C SER A 112 -18.28 10.06 2.81
N ASN A 113 -18.38 11.35 3.11
CA ASN A 113 -17.39 12.33 2.65
C ASN A 113 -16.06 12.19 3.39
N GLY A 114 -16.00 11.44 4.50
CA GLY A 114 -14.79 11.25 5.30
C GLY A 114 -14.20 12.55 5.82
N ILE A 115 -12.93 12.47 6.23
CA ILE A 115 -12.12 13.63 6.61
C ILE A 115 -10.75 13.57 5.95
N ARG A 116 -10.34 14.71 5.39
CA ARG A 116 -9.00 14.86 4.82
C ARG A 116 -8.10 15.56 5.80
N LEU A 117 -7.02 14.89 6.18
CA LEU A 117 -6.08 15.37 7.18
C LEU A 117 -4.70 15.53 6.57
N ARG A 118 -3.95 16.49 7.10
CA ARG A 118 -2.61 16.89 6.67
C ARG A 118 -1.58 16.50 7.71
N TYR A 119 -0.30 16.66 7.35
CA TYR A 119 0.82 16.43 8.24
C TYR A 119 0.64 17.11 9.61
N ARG A 120 0.95 16.37 10.69
CA ARG A 120 0.86 16.74 12.12
C ARG A 120 -0.55 17.00 12.64
N GLN A 121 -1.59 16.72 11.86
CA GLN A 121 -2.95 16.76 12.40
C GLN A 121 -3.24 15.49 13.21
N ASN A 122 -3.98 15.67 14.30
CA ASN A 122 -4.34 14.59 15.20
C ASN A 122 -5.86 14.42 15.29
N VAL A 123 -6.29 13.16 15.38
CA VAL A 123 -7.69 12.78 15.59
C VAL A 123 -7.76 11.93 16.84
N LEU A 124 -8.52 12.41 17.83
CA LEU A 124 -8.89 11.63 18.99
C LEU A 124 -10.24 10.97 18.72
N LEU A 125 -10.32 9.66 18.94
CA LEU A 125 -11.51 8.85 18.77
C LEU A 125 -11.80 8.09 20.05
N SER A 126 -13.06 8.04 20.45
CA SER A 126 -13.51 7.21 21.57
C SER A 126 -14.58 6.24 21.10
N PHE A 127 -14.41 4.97 21.43
CA PHE A 127 -15.32 3.87 21.13
C PHE A 127 -15.88 3.30 22.42
N LYS A 128 -17.08 2.72 22.36
CA LYS A 128 -17.76 2.08 23.49
C LYS A 128 -18.34 0.73 23.05
N GLY A 129 -18.39 -0.22 23.98
CA GLY A 129 -18.97 -1.55 23.74
C GLY A 129 -17.99 -2.54 23.09
N VAL A 130 -16.69 -2.26 23.14
CA VAL A 130 -15.65 -3.19 22.67
C VAL A 130 -15.50 -4.32 23.68
N LYS A 131 -15.51 -5.58 23.22
CA LYS A 131 -15.46 -6.76 24.10
C LYS A 131 -14.02 -7.14 24.42
N SER A 132 -13.67 -7.12 25.69
CA SER A 132 -12.38 -7.65 26.19
C SER A 132 -12.27 -9.17 25.95
N GLY A 133 -11.05 -9.67 25.74
CA GLY A 133 -10.75 -11.08 25.50
C GLY A 133 -11.16 -11.61 24.12
N LYS A 134 -11.50 -10.71 23.19
CA LYS A 134 -11.77 -11.02 21.78
C LYS A 134 -10.63 -10.51 20.90
N ASN A 135 -10.53 -11.06 19.69
CA ASN A 135 -9.55 -10.61 18.71
C ASN A 135 -10.07 -9.33 18.02
N ASN A 136 -9.91 -8.20 18.72
CA ASN A 136 -10.39 -6.89 18.27
C ASN A 136 -9.42 -6.28 17.26
N HIS A 137 -9.97 -5.75 16.18
CA HIS A 137 -9.23 -5.04 15.15
C HIS A 137 -9.87 -3.69 14.87
N LEU A 138 -9.01 -2.67 14.72
CA LEU A 138 -9.37 -1.42 14.11
C LEU A 138 -9.44 -1.64 12.60
N ILE A 139 -10.58 -1.32 12.00
CA ILE A 139 -10.77 -1.33 10.54
C ILE A 139 -10.81 0.11 10.05
N LEU A 140 -9.98 0.45 9.06
CA LEU A 140 -9.90 1.79 8.50
C LEU A 140 -10.09 1.73 6.99
N LYS A 141 -11.01 2.51 6.45
CA LYS A 141 -11.11 2.78 5.02
C LYS A 141 -10.38 4.07 4.73
N VAL A 142 -9.25 3.98 4.05
CA VAL A 142 -8.37 5.12 3.76
C VAL A 142 -8.18 5.28 2.26
N GLN A 143 -8.27 6.51 1.78
CA GLN A 143 -7.98 6.89 0.41
C GLN A 143 -6.74 7.78 0.37
N GLU A 144 -5.75 7.36 -0.39
CA GLU A 144 -4.68 8.26 -0.78
C GLU A 144 -5.23 9.23 -1.83
N ARG A 145 -5.06 10.54 -1.62
CA ARG A 145 -5.24 11.47 -2.73
C ARG A 145 -4.08 11.19 -3.67
N GLY A 146 -4.35 10.38 -4.68
CA GLY A 146 -3.41 10.10 -5.76
C GLY A 146 -2.72 11.39 -6.19
N TRP A 147 -1.46 11.23 -6.56
CA TRP A 147 -0.64 12.20 -7.29
C TRP A 147 -1.45 13.33 -7.90
N SER A 148 -1.05 14.57 -7.57
CA SER A 148 -1.51 15.78 -8.26
C SER A 148 -1.71 15.49 -9.76
N PRO A 149 -2.85 15.86 -10.38
CA PRO A 149 -3.08 15.70 -11.80
C PRO A 149 -1.92 16.21 -12.65
N VAL A 150 -1.14 17.19 -12.15
CA VAL A 150 0.06 17.73 -12.79
C VAL A 150 1.07 16.64 -13.14
N ALA A 151 1.26 15.63 -12.29
CA ALA A 151 2.20 14.54 -12.56
C ALA A 151 1.65 13.53 -13.57
N LYS A 152 0.33 13.28 -13.57
CA LYS A 152 -0.31 12.46 -14.61
C LYS A 152 -0.27 13.15 -15.98
N THR A 153 -0.55 14.45 -16.03
CA THR A 153 -0.50 15.23 -17.28
C THR A 153 0.93 15.39 -17.80
N LEU A 154 1.94 15.47 -16.92
CA LEU A 154 3.36 15.49 -17.32
C LEU A 154 3.81 14.17 -17.96
N PHE A 155 3.28 13.02 -17.52
CA PHE A 155 3.69 11.71 -18.03
C PHE A 155 2.82 11.14 -19.17
N THR A 156 1.59 11.62 -19.38
CA THR A 156 0.70 11.03 -20.41
C THR A 156 0.39 11.91 -21.62
N VAL A 157 0.79 13.20 -21.66
CA VAL A 157 0.30 14.12 -22.73
C VAL A 157 1.39 14.91 -23.48
N PHE A 158 2.66 14.86 -23.08
CA PHE A 158 3.67 15.74 -23.68
C PHE A 158 4.72 14.98 -24.50
N PRO A 159 4.71 15.09 -25.85
CA PRO A 159 5.90 14.72 -26.64
C PRO A 159 7.08 15.59 -26.17
N ALA A 160 8.28 15.01 -26.19
CA ALA A 160 9.51 15.50 -25.57
C ALA A 160 9.85 16.99 -25.81
N THR A 161 9.29 17.60 -26.86
CA THR A 161 9.54 18.98 -27.27
C THR A 161 8.92 20.07 -26.39
N ARG A 162 7.89 19.78 -25.58
CA ARG A 162 7.27 20.80 -24.68
C ARG A 162 7.71 20.73 -23.22
N PHE A 163 8.36 19.63 -22.81
CA PHE A 163 9.06 19.55 -21.52
C PHE A 163 10.24 20.54 -21.46
N LEU A 164 10.89 20.76 -22.62
CA LEU A 164 11.90 21.78 -22.84
C LEU A 164 11.41 23.20 -22.53
N ALA A 165 10.17 23.55 -22.86
CA ALA A 165 9.64 24.89 -22.60
C ALA A 165 9.48 25.17 -21.09
N PHE A 166 9.12 24.16 -20.29
CA PHE A 166 9.03 24.29 -18.84
C PHE A 166 10.41 24.33 -18.16
N ALA A 167 11.37 23.54 -18.64
CA ALA A 167 12.75 23.61 -18.17
C ALA A 167 13.42 24.95 -18.54
N PHE A 168 13.13 25.49 -19.73
CA PHE A 168 13.62 26.78 -20.19
C PHE A 168 12.97 27.94 -19.44
N ALA A 169 11.67 27.86 -19.12
CA ALA A 169 10.99 28.87 -18.30
C ALA A 169 11.58 28.93 -16.87
N GLY A 170 11.88 27.78 -16.25
CA GLY A 170 12.58 27.73 -14.95
C GLY A 170 14.01 28.28 -15.01
N PHE A 171 14.71 28.06 -16.12
CA PHE A 171 16.06 28.58 -16.34
C PHE A 171 16.07 30.11 -16.54
N VAL A 172 15.14 30.65 -17.34
CA VAL A 172 14.99 32.11 -17.56
C VAL A 172 14.56 32.83 -16.28
N LEU A 173 13.68 32.24 -15.47
CA LEU A 173 13.29 32.81 -14.17
C LEU A 173 14.44 32.85 -13.15
N SER A 174 15.39 31.90 -13.24
CA SER A 174 16.58 31.88 -12.38
C SER A 174 17.56 33.03 -12.65
N TRP A 175 17.56 33.56 -13.88
CA TRP A 175 18.39 34.72 -14.25
C TRP A 175 17.84 36.04 -13.74
N PHE A 176 16.52 36.18 -13.55
CA PHE A 176 15.91 37.45 -13.14
C PHE A 176 15.77 37.63 -11.62
N PHE A 177 15.68 36.55 -10.83
CA PHE A 177 15.33 36.63 -9.41
C PHE A 177 16.43 36.19 -8.44
N GLY A 178 17.64 35.92 -8.94
CA GLY A 178 18.72 35.37 -8.12
C GLY A 178 18.38 33.99 -7.57
N THR A 179 19.33 33.38 -6.87
CA THR A 179 19.35 31.97 -6.44
C THR A 179 18.17 31.49 -5.58
N ALA A 180 17.20 32.36 -5.25
CA ALA A 180 16.02 32.02 -4.48
C ALA A 180 14.80 31.55 -5.33
N ALA A 181 14.86 31.62 -6.66
CA ALA A 181 13.73 31.24 -7.53
C ALA A 181 13.88 29.90 -8.28
N SER A 182 14.99 29.17 -8.12
CA SER A 182 15.22 27.87 -8.78
C SER A 182 14.62 26.67 -8.04
N ILE A 183 13.85 26.92 -6.98
CA ILE A 183 13.23 25.86 -6.19
C ILE A 183 11.72 26.04 -6.28
N LEU A 184 11.07 25.26 -7.16
CA LEU A 184 9.84 24.50 -6.91
C LEU A 184 9.25 23.92 -8.22
N PRO A 185 8.67 22.69 -8.24
CA PRO A 185 8.43 21.77 -7.13
C PRO A 185 9.06 20.38 -7.41
N PHE A 186 10.38 20.26 -7.28
CA PHE A 186 11.02 18.97 -6.98
C PHE A 186 11.09 18.75 -5.46
N ILE A 187 10.01 19.07 -4.75
CA ILE A 187 9.76 18.43 -3.46
C ILE A 187 8.96 17.17 -3.78
N ILE A 188 9.65 16.20 -4.40
CA ILE A 188 9.28 14.80 -4.19
C ILE A 188 9.65 14.58 -2.73
N LEU A 189 8.67 14.74 -1.85
CA LEU A 189 8.81 14.42 -0.44
C LEU A 189 9.22 12.94 -0.38
N GLN A 190 10.52 12.75 -0.19
CA GLN A 190 11.12 11.75 0.68
C GLN A 190 10.08 11.06 1.56
N ASP A 191 10.01 9.75 1.44
CA ASP A 191 10.06 8.79 2.56
C ASP A 191 9.01 7.68 2.46
N GLY A 192 9.49 6.45 2.67
CA GLY A 192 8.74 5.34 3.26
C GLY A 192 8.30 5.62 4.70
N ASN A 193 7.73 6.80 4.97
CA ASN A 193 7.21 7.19 6.28
C ASN A 193 5.71 6.90 6.38
N LYS A 194 5.40 5.84 7.16
CA LYS A 194 4.13 5.47 7.79
C LYS A 194 3.09 6.59 7.80
N SER A 195 1.99 6.47 7.08
CA SER A 195 1.06 7.59 6.82
C SER A 195 0.21 8.06 8.02
N ILE A 196 -0.15 7.14 8.92
CA ILE A 196 -0.95 7.40 10.12
C ILE A 196 -0.37 6.58 11.25
N ASN A 197 0.11 7.24 12.30
CA ASN A 197 0.54 6.56 13.54
C ASN A 197 -0.66 6.37 14.46
N LEU A 198 -0.76 5.19 15.06
CA LEU A 198 -1.86 4.81 15.94
C LEU A 198 -1.37 4.66 17.37
N PHE A 199 -2.03 5.38 18.26
CA PHE A 199 -1.79 5.33 19.68
C PHE A 199 -3.08 5.00 20.43
N TYR A 200 -2.99 4.21 21.49
CA TYR A 200 -4.11 3.95 22.39
C TYR A 200 -3.85 4.59 23.75
N LYS A 201 -4.91 5.01 24.43
CA LYS A 201 -4.81 5.54 25.78
C LYS A 201 -4.62 4.40 26.78
N ASN A 202 -3.60 4.51 27.61
CA ASN A 202 -3.36 3.63 28.74
C ASN A 202 -3.13 4.48 29.99
N ARG A 203 -4.09 4.45 30.93
CA ARG A 203 -4.12 5.35 32.09
C ARG A 203 -4.06 6.81 31.63
N ASN A 204 -2.94 7.50 31.89
CA ASN A 204 -2.74 8.92 31.61
C ASN A 204 -1.83 9.20 30.40
N SER A 205 -1.42 8.18 29.64
CA SER A 205 -0.56 8.38 28.47
C SER A 205 -1.05 7.62 27.25
N PHE A 206 -0.64 8.09 26.07
CA PHE A 206 -0.88 7.41 24.80
C PHE A 206 0.33 6.53 24.47
N LYS A 207 0.05 5.27 24.12
CA LYS A 207 1.07 4.28 23.74
C LYS A 207 0.93 3.92 22.27
N PHE A 208 2.03 3.93 21.54
CA PHE A 208 2.08 3.50 20.14
C PHE A 208 1.78 2.01 20.04
N PHE A 209 0.97 1.61 19.07
CA PHE A 209 0.69 0.18 18.82
C PHE A 209 0.71 -0.21 17.35
N GLY A 210 0.72 0.75 16.43
CA GLY A 210 0.73 0.43 15.02
C GLY A 210 0.77 1.67 14.15
N SER A 211 0.93 1.43 12.86
CA SER A 211 0.86 2.46 11.84
C SER A 211 0.15 1.91 10.61
N VAL A 212 -0.62 2.77 9.96
CA VAL A 212 -1.29 2.46 8.71
C VAL A 212 -0.55 3.16 7.57
N HIS A 213 -0.47 2.51 6.43
CA HIS A 213 0.22 3.02 5.26
C HIS A 213 -0.56 2.63 4.02
N PRO A 214 -1.57 3.44 3.60
CA PRO A 214 -2.34 3.23 2.39
C PRO A 214 -1.38 3.19 1.21
N ARG A 215 -1.20 2.01 0.64
CA ARG A 215 -0.38 1.81 -0.58
C ARG A 215 -1.22 1.87 -1.86
N MET A 216 -2.53 2.12 -1.73
CA MET A 216 -3.48 2.14 -2.83
C MET A 216 -4.34 3.40 -2.76
N LYS A 217 -4.85 3.83 -3.93
CA LYS A 217 -5.83 4.93 -4.05
C LYS A 217 -7.01 4.80 -3.07
N GLU A 218 -7.38 3.57 -2.75
CA GLU A 218 -8.34 3.24 -1.70
C GLU A 218 -7.94 1.91 -1.07
N SER A 219 -7.95 1.82 0.25
CA SER A 219 -7.51 0.64 0.98
C SER A 219 -8.40 0.45 2.21
N VAL A 220 -8.62 -0.81 2.59
CA VAL A 220 -9.23 -1.17 3.85
C VAL A 220 -8.16 -1.89 4.66
N GLU A 221 -7.82 -1.31 5.80
CA GLU A 221 -6.67 -1.68 6.61
C GLU A 221 -7.18 -2.26 7.93
N LEU A 222 -6.59 -3.38 8.36
CA LEU A 222 -6.89 -4.02 9.63
C LEU A 222 -5.69 -3.92 10.57
N VAL A 223 -5.91 -3.38 11.76
CA VAL A 223 -4.87 -3.25 12.79
C VAL A 223 -5.35 -3.93 14.07
N SER A 224 -4.59 -4.91 14.56
CA SER A 224 -4.92 -5.56 15.83
C SER A 224 -4.84 -4.55 16.98
N ILE A 225 -5.89 -4.51 17.82
CA ILE A 225 -5.96 -3.66 19.00
C ILE A 225 -5.39 -4.45 20.18
N PRO A 226 -4.35 -3.94 20.87
CA PRO A 226 -3.83 -4.60 22.06
C PRO A 226 -4.91 -4.70 23.14
N GLU A 227 -4.96 -5.81 23.87
CA GLU A 227 -5.92 -6.02 24.95
C GLU A 227 -5.83 -4.91 26.02
N GLN A 228 -4.64 -4.36 26.26
CA GLN A 228 -4.41 -3.28 27.22
C GLN A 228 -4.99 -1.93 26.78
N ALA A 229 -5.47 -1.81 25.55
CA ALA A 229 -6.17 -0.63 25.04
C ALA A 229 -7.66 -0.63 25.39
N ILE A 230 -8.20 -1.78 25.83
CA ILE A 230 -9.61 -1.96 26.15
C ILE A 230 -9.78 -1.77 27.66
N SER A 231 -10.54 -0.76 28.03
CA SER A 231 -10.90 -0.51 29.43
C SER A 231 -11.88 -1.57 29.94
N ALA A 232 -12.00 -1.72 31.26
CA ALA A 232 -12.88 -2.72 31.87
C ALA A 232 -14.37 -2.55 31.49
N ASP A 233 -14.79 -1.33 31.14
CA ASP A 233 -16.13 -0.98 30.66
C ASP A 233 -16.30 -1.12 29.12
N GLY A 234 -15.28 -1.64 28.42
CA GLY A 234 -15.27 -1.79 26.97
C GLY A 234 -15.04 -0.48 26.21
N ARG A 235 -14.48 0.55 26.86
CA ARG A 235 -14.05 1.79 26.20
C ARG A 235 -12.66 1.64 25.57
N VAL A 236 -12.51 2.19 24.37
CA VAL A 236 -11.22 2.31 23.67
C VAL A 236 -11.04 3.76 23.21
N ASP A 237 -9.97 4.41 23.67
CA ASP A 237 -9.61 5.77 23.27
C ASP A 237 -8.35 5.73 22.41
N LEU A 238 -8.44 6.22 21.17
CA LEU A 238 -7.34 6.24 20.19
C LEU A 238 -6.93 7.67 19.85
N ASN A 239 -5.63 7.88 19.66
CA ASN A 239 -5.07 9.07 19.05
C ASN A 239 -4.40 8.67 17.73
N LEU A 240 -4.85 9.25 16.63
CA LEU A 240 -4.32 9.01 15.30
C LEU A 240 -3.56 10.26 14.85
N GLU A 241 -2.29 10.09 14.48
CA GLU A 241 -1.43 11.19 14.05
C GLU A 241 -1.07 11.05 12.56
N TRP A 242 -1.42 12.06 11.76
CA TRP A 242 -1.12 12.08 10.33
C TRP A 242 0.32 12.52 10.10
N THR A 243 1.09 11.68 9.43
CA THR A 243 2.45 12.01 9.00
C THR A 243 2.48 12.47 7.53
N ARG A 244 1.39 12.26 6.79
CA ARG A 244 1.23 12.63 5.38
C ARG A 244 -0.23 12.90 5.05
N THR A 245 -0.49 13.68 4.00
CA THR A 245 -1.87 14.06 3.64
C THR A 245 -2.66 12.87 3.06
N HIS A 246 -3.70 12.43 3.76
CA HIS A 246 -4.56 11.31 3.35
C HIS A 246 -6.02 11.57 3.71
N HIS A 247 -6.92 10.83 3.08
CA HIS A 247 -8.35 10.88 3.32
C HIS A 247 -8.79 9.66 4.14
N LEU A 248 -9.29 9.87 5.37
CA LEU A 248 -9.93 8.82 6.15
C LEU A 248 -11.42 8.82 5.82
N VAL A 249 -11.88 7.78 5.14
CA VAL A 249 -13.28 7.64 4.69
C VAL A 249 -14.14 7.08 5.80
N SER A 250 -13.68 6.03 6.48
CA SER A 250 -14.43 5.39 7.56
C SER A 250 -13.48 4.70 8.54
N ILE A 251 -13.92 4.55 9.78
CA ILE A 251 -13.17 3.88 10.84
C ILE A 251 -14.13 3.21 11.81
N GLY A 252 -13.78 2.00 12.25
CA GLY A 252 -14.56 1.24 13.21
C GLY A 252 -13.72 0.19 13.92
N ILE A 253 -14.31 -0.46 14.93
CA ILE A 253 -13.73 -1.62 15.61
C ILE A 253 -14.60 -2.83 15.29
N ILE A 254 -13.95 -3.91 14.84
CA ILE A 254 -14.59 -5.21 14.64
C ILE A 254 -13.97 -6.24 15.57
N ASP A 255 -14.79 -7.18 16.01
CA ASP A 255 -14.34 -8.41 16.67
C ASP A 255 -14.64 -9.61 15.77
N PHE A 256 -13.70 -10.54 15.70
CA PHE A 256 -13.95 -11.82 15.05
C PHE A 256 -13.18 -12.93 15.74
N VAL A 257 -13.70 -14.14 15.67
CA VAL A 257 -12.94 -15.34 16.01
C VAL A 257 -12.29 -15.78 14.71
N GLU A 258 -10.97 -15.97 14.74
CA GLU A 258 -10.26 -16.57 13.62
C GLU A 258 -10.73 -18.02 13.51
N ASP A 259 -11.71 -18.25 12.65
CA ASP A 259 -12.30 -19.56 12.47
C ASP A 259 -11.27 -20.46 11.76
N LYS A 260 -10.73 -21.42 12.52
CA LYS A 260 -9.76 -22.39 12.00
C LYS A 260 -10.42 -23.41 11.07
N SER A 261 -11.75 -23.52 11.06
CA SER A 261 -12.47 -24.23 10.01
C SER A 261 -12.45 -23.32 8.77
N ARG A 262 -11.65 -23.70 7.78
CA ARG A 262 -11.34 -22.85 6.62
C ARG A 262 -12.60 -22.59 5.79
N ASN A 263 -13.31 -21.50 6.08
CA ASN A 263 -14.39 -20.95 5.25
C ASN A 263 -13.88 -20.34 3.91
N TYR A 264 -12.71 -20.79 3.48
CA TYR A 264 -12.04 -20.41 2.24
C TYR A 264 -11.04 -21.51 1.83
N GLU A 265 -10.81 -21.66 0.53
CA GLU A 265 -9.76 -22.52 -0.02
C GLU A 265 -8.66 -21.62 -0.59
N ILE A 266 -7.39 -21.94 -0.33
CA ILE A 266 -6.24 -21.23 -0.91
C ILE A 266 -5.59 -22.15 -1.94
N GLU A 267 -5.39 -21.63 -3.14
CA GLU A 267 -4.52 -22.22 -4.15
C GLU A 267 -3.35 -21.27 -4.42
N GLU A 268 -2.13 -21.80 -4.42
CA GLU A 268 -0.95 -21.08 -4.91
C GLU A 268 -0.81 -21.30 -6.42
N LEU A 269 -0.86 -20.22 -7.20
CA LEU A 269 -0.70 -20.30 -8.64
C LEU A 269 0.77 -20.48 -9.01
N LYS A 270 1.04 -21.34 -9.98
CA LYS A 270 2.41 -21.61 -10.43
C LYS A 270 2.92 -20.45 -11.28
N LEU A 271 4.03 -19.84 -10.90
CA LEU A 271 4.75 -18.88 -11.75
C LEU A 271 5.36 -19.62 -12.96
N ILE A 272 4.97 -19.22 -14.17
CA ILE A 272 5.42 -19.81 -15.44
C ILE A 272 6.46 -18.93 -16.13
N LYS A 273 6.28 -17.60 -16.07
CA LYS A 273 7.18 -16.63 -16.70
C LYS A 273 7.32 -15.39 -15.84
N ALA A 274 8.53 -14.83 -15.80
CA ALA A 274 8.82 -13.52 -15.24
C ALA A 274 9.87 -12.83 -16.11
N ILE A 275 9.43 -12.05 -17.11
CA ILE A 275 10.32 -11.43 -18.09
C ILE A 275 10.64 -10.01 -17.64
N HIS A 276 11.91 -9.72 -17.38
CA HIS A 276 12.35 -8.38 -17.04
C HIS A 276 12.56 -7.55 -18.31
N ASN A 277 11.77 -6.50 -18.52
CA ASN A 277 11.73 -5.78 -19.79
C ASN A 277 13.03 -5.04 -20.11
N GLY A 278 13.82 -4.65 -19.11
CA GLY A 278 15.12 -4.01 -19.35
C GLY A 278 16.21 -4.95 -19.90
N ASN A 279 16.08 -6.28 -19.74
CA ASN A 279 17.13 -7.23 -20.16
C ASN A 279 16.60 -8.45 -20.95
N GLY A 280 15.28 -8.59 -21.08
CA GLY A 280 14.60 -9.69 -21.79
C GLY A 280 14.72 -11.07 -21.13
N LYS A 281 15.38 -11.19 -19.97
CA LYS A 281 15.63 -12.48 -19.31
C LYS A 281 14.41 -12.95 -18.55
N ASN A 282 14.19 -14.26 -18.57
CA ASN A 282 13.17 -14.91 -17.77
C ASN A 282 13.74 -15.31 -16.40
N HIS A 283 13.15 -14.77 -15.34
CA HIS A 283 13.53 -14.96 -13.95
C HIS A 283 12.55 -15.87 -13.16
N ALA A 284 11.67 -16.62 -13.84
CA ALA A 284 10.65 -17.43 -13.18
C ALA A 284 11.23 -18.48 -12.22
N SER A 285 12.35 -19.11 -12.56
CA SER A 285 13.02 -20.07 -11.67
C SER A 285 13.56 -19.38 -10.41
N LEU A 286 14.24 -18.25 -10.57
CA LEU A 286 14.78 -17.44 -9.47
C LEU A 286 13.69 -17.03 -8.49
N LEU A 287 12.56 -16.54 -9.01
CA LEU A 287 11.46 -16.01 -8.19
C LEU A 287 10.55 -17.11 -7.62
N GLY A 288 10.77 -18.38 -7.97
CA GLY A 288 9.94 -19.51 -7.56
C GLY A 288 10.48 -20.34 -6.41
N SER A 289 11.79 -20.29 -6.11
CA SER A 289 12.46 -21.18 -5.14
C SER A 289 12.98 -20.51 -3.86
N ARG A 290 13.00 -19.17 -3.81
CA ARG A 290 13.56 -18.40 -2.68
C ARG A 290 15.01 -18.81 -2.35
N ASP A 291 15.87 -18.73 -3.36
CA ASP A 291 17.28 -19.16 -3.25
C ASP A 291 18.24 -18.00 -2.91
N LEU A 292 17.74 -16.89 -2.34
CA LEU A 292 18.51 -15.66 -2.06
C LEU A 292 19.27 -15.09 -3.28
N ASN A 293 18.79 -15.43 -4.48
CA ASN A 293 19.13 -14.75 -5.72
C ASN A 293 18.05 -13.70 -5.97
N TYR A 294 18.46 -12.50 -6.33
CA TYR A 294 17.56 -11.35 -6.39
C TYR A 294 17.36 -10.90 -7.84
N LEU A 295 16.10 -10.76 -8.22
CA LEU A 295 15.69 -9.89 -9.30
C LEU A 295 15.85 -8.45 -8.79
N HIS A 296 16.78 -7.72 -9.41
CA HIS A 296 17.01 -6.31 -9.11
C HIS A 296 16.19 -5.45 -10.07
N THR A 297 15.36 -4.56 -9.54
CA THR A 297 14.60 -3.57 -10.30
C THR A 297 14.87 -2.17 -9.77
N VAL A 298 14.93 -1.19 -10.67
CA VAL A 298 15.03 0.24 -10.34
C VAL A 298 13.84 1.00 -10.92
N GLN A 299 13.64 2.24 -10.48
CA GLN A 299 12.54 3.08 -10.95
C GLN A 299 12.33 3.04 -12.47
N GLY A 300 11.11 2.68 -12.89
CA GLY A 300 10.71 2.55 -14.29
C GLY A 300 10.80 1.12 -14.84
N ASP A 301 11.59 0.23 -14.21
CA ASP A 301 11.66 -1.16 -14.63
C ASP A 301 10.31 -1.85 -14.55
N THR A 302 10.06 -2.74 -15.50
CA THR A 302 8.84 -3.55 -15.56
C THR A 302 9.16 -5.02 -15.71
N VAL A 303 8.31 -5.85 -15.11
CA VAL A 303 8.43 -7.31 -15.16
C VAL A 303 7.09 -7.90 -15.53
N ASP A 304 7.05 -8.60 -16.67
CA ASP A 304 5.86 -9.29 -17.15
C ASP A 304 5.79 -10.67 -16.51
N LEU A 305 4.73 -10.90 -15.74
CA LEU A 305 4.51 -12.11 -14.96
C LEU A 305 3.37 -12.93 -15.55
N VAL A 306 3.57 -14.25 -15.65
CA VAL A 306 2.54 -15.20 -16.05
C VAL A 306 2.41 -16.29 -15.00
N PHE A 307 1.23 -16.42 -14.43
CA PHE A 307 0.87 -17.47 -13.48
C PHE A 307 -0.15 -18.41 -14.12
N ARG A 308 -0.20 -19.67 -13.65
CA ARG A 308 -1.19 -20.65 -14.08
C ARG A 308 -1.87 -21.30 -12.88
N SER A 309 -3.18 -21.42 -12.95
CA SER A 309 -3.94 -22.22 -11.98
C SER A 309 -3.63 -23.70 -12.15
N GLN A 310 -3.54 -24.39 -11.03
CA GLN A 310 -3.38 -25.85 -10.97
C GLN A 310 -4.74 -26.57 -10.97
N THR A 311 -5.85 -25.84 -10.77
CA THR A 311 -7.19 -26.41 -10.64
C THR A 311 -8.22 -25.67 -11.50
N ASN A 312 -8.80 -26.38 -12.47
CA ASN A 312 -9.96 -25.94 -13.22
C ASN A 312 -11.23 -26.30 -12.44
N ASN A 313 -11.63 -25.48 -11.48
CA ASN A 313 -12.91 -25.68 -10.81
C ASN A 313 -13.64 -24.35 -10.69
N ASP A 314 -14.62 -24.15 -11.57
CA ASP A 314 -15.65 -23.14 -11.38
C ASP A 314 -16.78 -23.72 -10.57
N LYS A 315 -16.84 -23.34 -9.28
CA LYS A 315 -17.97 -23.66 -8.40
C LYS A 315 -18.96 -22.49 -8.47
N ASN A 316 -20.20 -22.78 -8.88
CA ASN A 316 -21.27 -21.80 -9.16
C ASN A 316 -21.75 -20.91 -8.00
N ASP A 317 -21.12 -20.93 -6.83
CA ASP A 317 -21.49 -20.04 -5.71
C ASP A 317 -20.31 -19.47 -4.90
N LYS A 318 -19.09 -19.60 -5.42
CA LYS A 318 -17.89 -19.08 -4.75
C LYS A 318 -17.37 -17.82 -5.45
N ARG A 319 -16.73 -16.94 -4.69
CA ARG A 319 -16.01 -15.76 -5.18
C ARG A 319 -14.51 -16.03 -5.08
N TYR A 320 -13.77 -15.52 -6.07
CA TYR A 320 -12.31 -15.53 -6.06
C TYR A 320 -11.79 -14.15 -5.68
N THR A 321 -10.86 -14.13 -4.73
CA THR A 321 -9.98 -13.00 -4.45
C THR A 321 -8.56 -13.43 -4.72
N TYR A 322 -7.80 -12.60 -5.45
CA TYR A 322 -6.39 -12.85 -5.70
C TYR A 322 -5.52 -12.03 -4.76
N LEU A 323 -4.52 -12.68 -4.18
CA LEU A 323 -3.50 -12.06 -3.35
C LEU A 323 -2.13 -12.21 -4.02
N PHE A 324 -1.35 -11.15 -4.09
CA PHE A 324 0.02 -11.14 -4.60
C PHE A 324 0.98 -10.98 -3.42
N SER A 325 1.97 -11.85 -3.30
CA SER A 325 2.99 -11.77 -2.27
C SER A 325 4.35 -11.59 -2.91
N ALA A 326 5.11 -10.61 -2.44
CA ALA A 326 6.48 -10.37 -2.86
C ALA A 326 7.41 -10.42 -1.64
N SER A 327 8.52 -11.14 -1.78
CA SER A 327 9.59 -11.20 -0.77
C SER A 327 10.85 -10.57 -1.34
N GLY A 328 11.60 -9.90 -0.47
CA GLY A 328 12.80 -9.19 -0.84
C GLY A 328 13.12 -8.05 0.12
N PHE A 329 13.97 -7.16 -0.34
CA PHE A 329 14.27 -5.92 0.37
C PHE A 329 14.49 -4.77 -0.59
N TYR A 330 14.35 -3.56 -0.08
CA TYR A 330 14.53 -2.32 -0.81
C TYR A 330 15.65 -1.48 -0.21
N THR A 331 16.24 -0.64 -1.04
CA THR A 331 17.33 0.27 -0.67
C THR A 331 17.20 1.60 -1.39
N ASP A 332 17.77 2.65 -0.82
CA ASP A 332 17.87 3.94 -1.52
C ASP A 332 18.52 3.79 -2.90
N LEU A 333 18.01 4.53 -3.88
CA LEU A 333 18.53 4.52 -5.25
C LEU A 333 19.99 4.95 -5.29
N ARG A 334 20.88 4.05 -5.73
CA ARG A 334 22.31 4.36 -5.87
C ARG A 334 22.53 5.46 -6.89
N PRO A 335 23.57 6.30 -6.73
CA PRO A 335 23.82 7.44 -7.61
C PRO A 335 23.89 7.13 -9.11
N GLN A 336 24.32 5.92 -9.50
CA GLN A 336 24.35 5.54 -10.92
C GLN A 336 22.96 5.33 -11.55
N TYR A 337 21.93 5.05 -10.74
CA TYR A 337 20.55 4.90 -11.21
C TYR A 337 19.72 6.16 -10.98
N GLN A 338 20.21 7.09 -10.16
CA GLN A 338 19.68 8.44 -10.14
C GLN A 338 19.89 9.03 -11.53
N ILE A 339 18.80 9.40 -12.21
CA ILE A 339 18.86 10.06 -13.51
C ILE A 339 19.68 11.35 -13.31
N SER A 340 20.94 11.33 -13.71
CA SER A 340 21.74 12.56 -13.73
C SER A 340 21.23 13.43 -14.87
N PHE A 341 21.09 14.73 -14.63
CA PHE A 341 20.76 15.71 -15.68
C PHE A 341 21.68 15.60 -16.91
N LYS A 342 22.91 15.07 -16.75
CA LYS A 342 23.86 14.79 -17.83
C LYS A 342 23.42 13.63 -18.74
N ASN A 343 22.81 12.57 -18.20
CA ASN A 343 22.37 11.42 -18.98
C ASN A 343 21.10 11.70 -19.79
N LEU A 344 20.22 12.57 -19.27
CA LEU A 344 19.03 13.04 -20.00
C LEU A 344 19.42 13.82 -21.27
N PHE A 345 20.47 14.66 -21.18
CA PHE A 345 21.00 15.42 -22.33
C PHE A 345 21.69 14.53 -23.38
N TRP A 346 22.29 13.41 -22.97
CA TRP A 346 22.96 12.48 -23.89
C TRP A 346 21.95 11.63 -24.68
N LEU A 347 20.92 11.11 -24.01
CA LEU A 347 19.80 10.41 -24.65
C LEU A 347 19.05 11.31 -25.66
N LEU A 348 18.84 12.58 -25.33
CA LEU A 348 18.25 13.57 -26.23
C LEU A 348 19.12 13.87 -27.47
N LYS A 349 20.45 13.74 -27.35
CA LYS A 349 21.38 14.04 -28.46
C LYS A 349 21.43 12.91 -29.50
N GLU A 350 21.16 11.68 -29.09
CA GLU A 350 21.03 10.50 -29.96
C GLU A 350 19.67 10.50 -30.67
N GLU A 351 18.59 10.88 -29.98
CA GLU A 351 17.23 10.93 -30.56
C GLU A 351 17.01 12.09 -31.54
N ILE A 352 17.79 13.17 -31.45
CA ILE A 352 17.78 14.30 -32.41
C ILE A 352 18.67 14.01 -33.64
N LYS A 353 19.49 12.95 -33.59
CA LYS A 353 20.34 12.52 -34.72
C LYS A 353 19.75 11.36 -35.53
N ALA A 354 18.71 10.69 -35.04
CA ALA A 354 17.86 9.76 -35.79
C ALA A 354 16.68 10.53 -36.41
#